data_AF-A0A485DAA0-F1
#
_entry.id   AF-A0A485DAA0-F1
#
_cell.length_a   1.000
_cell.length_b   1.000
_cell.length_c   1.000
_cell.angle_alpha   90.00
_cell.angle_beta   90.00
_cell.angle_gamma   90.00
#
_symmetry.space_group_name_H-M   'P 1'
#
loop_
_entity.id
_entity.type
_entity.pdbx_description
1 polymer ?
#
loop_
_entity_poly.entity_id
_entity_poly.type
_entity_poly.pdbx_seq_one_letter_code
_entity_poly.pdbx_strand_id
1 'polypeptide(L)' 'MVDLWYNAPPPPPLAAFNAEAPVITIGSAGKSFWGGLRIGWIRASSRTIASLVQARDSLDLGTPLLEQLACKLAVRK' A
#
# COMPACT_ATOMS: atom_id res chain seq x y z
N MET A 1 -3.14 -4.86 3.32
CA MET A 1 -2.98 -4.90 4.79
C MET A 1 -4.27 -4.35 5.37
N VAL A 2 -4.86 -5.04 6.33
CA VAL A 2 -6.06 -4.59 7.04
C VAL A 2 -5.63 -4.37 8.48
N ASP A 3 -5.72 -3.14 8.93
CA ASP A 3 -5.25 -2.66 10.21
C ASP A 3 -6.38 -2.05 11.07
N LEU A 4 -7.60 -2.01 10.53
CA LEU A 4 -8.82 -1.56 11.21
C LEU A 4 -9.84 -2.68 11.27
N TRP A 5 -10.36 -2.98 12.46
CA TRP A 5 -11.40 -3.98 12.70
C TRP A 5 -12.23 -3.61 13.94
N TYR A 6 -13.48 -4.07 14.02
CA TYR A 6 -14.35 -3.79 15.17
C TYR A 6 -14.17 -4.79 16.32
N ASN A 7 -14.31 -6.09 16.04
CA ASN A 7 -14.45 -7.12 17.09
C ASN A 7 -13.23 -8.03 17.23
N ALA A 8 -12.61 -8.41 16.11
CA ALA A 8 -11.51 -9.36 16.08
C ALA A 8 -10.53 -9.01 14.95
N PRO A 9 -9.23 -9.32 15.12
CA PRO A 9 -8.24 -9.05 14.09
C PRO A 9 -8.59 -9.78 12.79
N PRO A 10 -8.24 -9.21 11.63
CA PRO A 10 -8.49 -9.86 10.35
C PRO A 10 -7.67 -11.16 10.24
N PRO A 11 -8.14 -12.14 9.45
CA PRO A 11 -7.33 -13.29 9.11
C PRO A 11 -6.04 -12.87 8.39
N PRO A 12 -5.02 -13.75 8.31
CA PRO A 12 -3.81 -13.47 7.56
C PRO A 12 -4.13 -13.00 6.13
N PRO A 13 -3.37 -12.04 5.57
CA PRO A 13 -3.57 -11.58 4.20
C PRO A 13 -3.46 -12.74 3.21
N LEU A 14 -4.18 -12.68 2.08
CA LEU A 14 -4.17 -13.74 1.06
C LEU A 14 -2.74 -14.14 0.61
N ALA A 15 -1.85 -13.15 0.47
CA ALA A 15 -0.45 -13.37 0.11
C ALA A 15 0.36 -14.18 1.14
N ALA A 16 -0.13 -14.35 2.36
CA ALA A 16 0.53 -15.14 3.41
C ALA A 16 0.36 -16.66 3.22
N PHE A 17 -0.63 -17.10 2.44
CA PHE A 17 -0.92 -18.54 2.27
C PHE A 17 -0.10 -19.20 1.15
N ASN A 18 0.34 -18.43 0.16
CA ASN A 18 1.20 -18.90 -0.92
C ASN A 18 2.01 -17.72 -1.49
N ALA A 19 3.33 -17.74 -1.27
CA ALA A 19 4.24 -16.70 -1.75
C ALA A 19 4.38 -16.69 -3.29
N GLU A 20 4.17 -17.83 -3.95
CA GLU A 20 4.28 -17.99 -5.40
C GLU A 20 2.95 -17.75 -6.13
N ALA A 21 1.84 -17.59 -5.40
CA ALA A 21 0.55 -17.28 -6.01
C ALA A 21 0.58 -15.87 -6.63
N PRO A 22 -0.14 -15.63 -7.75
CA PRO A 22 -0.18 -14.33 -8.42
C PRO A 22 -1.07 -13.33 -7.65
N VAL A 23 -0.72 -13.01 -6.40
CA VAL A 23 -1.48 -12.12 -5.52
C VAL A 23 -0.88 -10.72 -5.56
N ILE A 24 -1.74 -9.73 -5.82
CA ILE A 24 -1.41 -8.30 -5.70
C ILE A 24 -2.07 -7.78 -4.42
N THR A 25 -1.27 -7.27 -3.49
CA THR A 25 -1.74 -6.63 -2.26
C THR A 25 -1.65 -5.12 -2.40
N ILE A 26 -2.77 -4.44 -2.16
CA ILE A 26 -2.84 -2.98 -2.14
C ILE A 26 -3.01 -2.52 -0.68
N GLY A 27 -2.32 -1.45 -0.31
CA GLY A 27 -2.44 -0.81 1.00
C GLY A 27 -2.54 0.71 0.88
N SER A 28 -3.07 1.34 1.93
CA SER A 28 -3.21 2.79 2.02
C SER A 28 -3.08 3.27 3.46
N ALA A 29 -2.54 4.47 3.63
CA ALA A 29 -2.48 5.18 4.92
C ALA A 29 -3.72 6.07 5.17
N GLY A 30 -4.59 6.23 4.16
CA GLY A 30 -5.68 7.22 4.19
C GLY A 30 -6.82 6.91 5.17
N LYS A 31 -6.95 5.66 5.62
CA LYS A 31 -8.00 5.28 6.59
C LYS A 31 -7.47 5.14 8.01
N SER A 32 -6.19 4.79 8.14
CA SER A 32 -5.54 4.54 9.42
C SER A 32 -5.05 5.83 10.09
N PHE A 33 -4.67 6.84 9.28
CA PHE A 33 -4.10 8.08 9.80
C PHE A 33 -4.93 9.32 9.46
N TRP A 34 -5.26 9.57 8.19
CA TRP A 34 -6.04 10.74 7.77
C TRP A 34 -6.64 10.58 6.37
N GLY A 35 -7.94 10.85 6.22
CA GLY A 35 -8.67 10.75 4.95
C GLY A 35 -8.07 11.56 3.79
N GLY A 36 -7.38 12.66 4.08
CA GLY A 36 -6.70 13.49 3.08
C GLY A 36 -5.36 12.93 2.61
N LEU A 37 -4.79 11.93 3.28
CA LEU A 37 -3.47 11.39 2.95
C LEU A 37 -3.55 10.49 1.71
N ARG A 38 -2.97 10.96 0.59
CA ARG A 38 -2.96 10.25 -0.70
C ARG A 38 -1.78 9.28 -0.84
N ILE A 39 -1.49 8.54 0.23
CA ILE A 39 -0.43 7.53 0.26
C ILE A 39 -1.03 6.13 0.16
N GLY A 40 -0.57 5.40 -0.86
CA GLY A 40 -0.85 3.99 -1.06
C GLY A 40 0.40 3.26 -1.56
N TRP A 41 0.38 1.93 -1.46
CA TRP A 41 1.46 1.08 -1.92
C TRP A 41 0.91 -0.22 -2.51
N ILE A 42 1.71 -0.83 -3.37
CA ILE A 42 1.42 -2.12 -4.01
C ILE A 42 2.54 -3.10 -3.66
N ARG A 43 2.16 -4.32 -3.29
CA ARG A 43 3.07 -5.46 -3.16
C ARG A 43 2.61 -6.55 -4.13
N ALA A 44 3.50 -6.99 -5.00
CA ALA A 44 3.25 -8.00 -6.02
C ALA A 44 4.58 -8.65 -6.43
N SER A 45 4.56 -9.59 -7.36
CA SER A 45 5.79 -10.15 -7.95
C SER A 45 6.67 -9.05 -8.55
N SER A 46 7.99 -9.23 -8.53
CA SER A 46 8.95 -8.26 -9.10
C SER A 46 8.63 -7.94 -10.56
N ARG A 47 8.20 -8.93 -11.34
CA ARG A 47 7.76 -8.75 -12.73
C ARG A 47 6.57 -7.81 -12.83
N THR A 48 5.54 -8.01 -12.00
CA THR A 48 4.35 -7.15 -11.97
C THR A 48 4.70 -5.73 -11.53
N ILE A 49 5.54 -5.58 -10.50
CA ILE A 49 5.98 -4.26 -10.03
C ILE A 49 6.75 -3.52 -11.14
N ALA A 50 7.65 -4.19 -11.86
CA ALA A 50 8.35 -3.58 -12.99
C ALA A 50 7.38 -3.07 -14.07
N SER A 51 6.37 -3.86 -14.44
CA SER A 51 5.33 -3.43 -15.39
C SER A 51 4.51 -2.25 -14.88
N LEU A 52 4.16 -2.23 -13.58
CA LEU A 52 3.41 -1.13 -12.97
C LEU A 52 4.22 0.17 -12.92
N VAL A 53 5.52 0.10 -12.63
CA VAL A 53 6.41 1.26 -12.64
C VAL A 53 6.49 1.86 -14.04
N GLN A 54 6.67 1.04 -15.07
CA GLN A 54 6.67 1.52 -16.46
C GLN A 54 5.34 2.17 -16.87
N ALA A 55 4.22 1.61 -16.43
CA ALA A 55 2.91 2.20 -16.70
C ALA A 55 2.68 3.52 -15.94
N ARG A 56 3.23 3.65 -14.73
CA ARG A 56 3.05 4.81 -13.85
C ARG A 56 3.61 6.10 -14.46
N ASP A 57 4.73 6.02 -15.17
CA ASP A 57 5.38 7.19 -15.78
C ASP A 57 4.45 7.97 -16.73
N SER A 58 3.42 7.31 -17.28
CA SER A 58 2.40 7.94 -18.13
C SER A 58 1.24 8.61 -17.37
N LEU A 59 1.10 8.34 -16.06
CA LEU A 59 -0.06 8.72 -15.25
C LEU A 59 0.26 9.81 -14.23
N ASP A 60 1.40 9.71 -13.55
CA ASP A 60 1.83 10.67 -12.54
C ASP A 60 3.36 10.79 -12.44
N LEU A 61 3.83 11.93 -11.94
CA LEU A 61 5.26 12.20 -11.72
C LEU A 61 5.79 11.63 -10.39
N GLY A 62 5.03 10.76 -9.73
CA GLY A 62 5.35 10.27 -8.41
C GLY A 62 4.38 10.75 -7.33
N THR A 63 4.63 10.28 -6.11
CA THR A 63 3.80 10.59 -4.95
C THR A 63 4.26 11.91 -4.32
N PRO A 64 3.36 12.85 -3.98
CA PRO A 64 3.72 14.12 -3.36
C PRO A 64 4.62 13.98 -2.11
N LEU A 65 5.70 14.77 -2.05
CA LEU A 65 6.71 14.67 -0.99
C LEU A 65 6.18 15.03 0.40
N LEU A 66 5.30 16.03 0.50
CA LEU A 66 4.73 16.47 1.77
C LEU A 66 3.94 15.31 2.44
N GLU A 67 3.13 14.62 1.66
CA GLU A 67 2.34 13.47 2.08
C GLU A 67 3.23 12.29 2.45
N GLN A 68 4.35 12.08 1.73
CA GLN A 68 5.35 11.07 2.11
C GLN A 68 5.99 11.38 3.47
N LEU A 69 6.36 12.64 3.71
CA LEU A 69 6.95 13.07 4.99
C LEU A 69 5.92 12.98 6.13
N ALA A 70 4.69 13.42 5.90
CA ALA A 70 3.60 13.31 6.87
C ALA A 70 3.33 11.84 7.22
N CYS A 71 3.27 10.94 6.24
CA CYS A 71 3.11 9.51 6.47
C CYS A 71 4.29 8.92 7.25
N LYS A 72 5.53 9.31 6.90
CA LYS A 72 6.74 8.86 7.61
C LYS A 72 6.73 9.28 9.08
N LEU A 73 6.22 10.47 9.39
CA LEU A 73 6.05 10.95 10.76
C LEU A 73 4.91 10.21 11.48
N ALA A 74 3.80 9.96 10.79
CA ALA A 74 2.64 9.28 11.36
C ALA A 74 2.93 7.82 11.76
N VAL A 75 3.70 7.09 10.94
CA VAL A 75 4.07 5.68 11.21
C VAL A 75 5.14 5.54 12.32
N ARG A 76 5.81 6.62 12.71
CA ARG A 76 6.82 6.63 13.79
C ARG A 76 6.25 6.89 15.18
N LYS A 77 5.01 7.39 15.26
CA LYS A 77 4.29 7.57 16.53
C LYS A 77 3.60 6.28 16.91
#